data_AF-A0A1F3SWG9-F1
#
_entry.id   AF-A0A1F3SWG9-F1
#
_cell.length_a   1.000
_cell.length_b   1.000
_cell.length_c   1.000
_cell.angle_alpha   90.00
_cell.angle_beta   90.00
_cell.angle_gamma   90.00
#
_symmetry.space_group_name_H-M   'P 1'
#
loop_
_entity.id
_entity.type
_entity.pdbx_description
1 polymer ?
#
loop_
_entity_poly.entity_id
_entity_poly.type
_entity_poly.pdbx_seq_one_letter_code
_entity_poly.pdbx_strand_id
1 'polypeptide(L)'
;MRRNGVKPPSALDEAFAAWRLLPERPEGLFMELKTRPRLAHGSYLSALWAGIVGAFILTIGGVIGRSLGLVEMNPEMGLGSMITSTVGPGVWLFGFFWHLVNGAIFGLVYAVAFRTFGNSGLKPGLLAGAVHYVAAGVFLGVVPVLHPFIPEQAPAPGWFALNTNFWTFSAVLLAHLVFGSIVGGLYYRSARKRATPLPVHDEVRVAA
;
A
#
# COMPACT_ATOMS: atom_id res chain seq x y z
N MET A 1 67.98 -13.69 14.96
CA MET A 1 66.79 -14.55 14.76
C MET A 1 65.53 -13.71 14.97
N ARG A 2 64.89 -13.22 13.90
CA ARG A 2 63.58 -12.55 13.96
C ARG A 2 62.51 -13.54 13.51
N ARG A 3 61.57 -13.90 14.41
CA ARG A 3 60.40 -14.71 14.08
C ARG A 3 59.47 -13.88 13.19
N ASN A 4 59.21 -14.36 11.97
CA ASN A 4 58.22 -13.80 11.08
C ASN A 4 56.83 -13.97 11.72
N GLY A 5 56.28 -12.87 12.24
CA GLY A 5 54.95 -12.82 12.81
C GLY A 5 53.89 -12.87 11.71
N VAL A 6 53.51 -14.08 11.31
CA VAL A 6 52.31 -14.29 10.51
C VAL A 6 51.12 -13.97 11.41
N LYS A 7 50.42 -12.88 11.09
CA LYS A 7 49.20 -12.47 11.78
C LYS A 7 48.13 -13.55 11.56
N PRO A 8 47.42 -14.02 12.61
CA PRO A 8 46.36 -15.00 12.43
C PRO A 8 45.24 -14.41 11.54
N PRO A 9 44.56 -15.26 10.76
CA PRO A 9 43.44 -14.82 9.93
C PRO A 9 42.38 -14.15 10.80
N SER A 10 41.75 -13.12 10.24
CA SER A 10 40.66 -12.43 10.93
C SER A 10 39.40 -13.30 10.93
N ALA A 11 38.48 -13.03 11.85
CA ALA A 11 37.18 -13.72 11.88
C ALA A 11 36.40 -13.60 10.55
N LEU A 12 36.67 -12.54 9.76
CA LEU A 12 36.09 -12.39 8.43
C LEU A 12 36.73 -13.34 7.41
N ASP A 13 38.03 -13.59 7.50
CA ASP A 13 38.73 -14.53 6.61
C ASP A 13 38.24 -15.97 6.86
N GLU A 14 38.01 -16.33 8.12
CA GLU A 14 37.44 -17.62 8.50
C GLU A 14 35.98 -17.75 8.04
N ALA A 15 35.18 -16.69 8.18
CA ALA A 15 33.80 -16.67 7.70
C ALA A 15 33.70 -16.80 6.16
N PHE A 16 34.61 -16.15 5.42
CA PHE A 16 34.68 -16.29 3.96
C PHE A 16 35.19 -17.66 3.51
N ALA A 17 36.15 -18.24 4.24
CA ALA A 17 36.60 -19.60 4.00
C ALA A 17 35.48 -20.61 4.25
N ALA A 18 34.72 -20.47 5.34
CA ALA A 18 33.56 -21.29 5.64
C ALA A 18 32.45 -21.12 4.59
N TRP A 19 32.21 -19.89 4.09
CA TRP A 19 31.22 -19.62 3.04
C TRP A 19 31.56 -20.32 1.71
N ARG A 20 32.85 -20.44 1.37
CA ARG A 20 33.31 -21.17 0.17
C ARG A 20 33.20 -22.68 0.30
N LEU A 21 33.14 -23.21 1.52
CA LEU A 21 32.99 -24.65 1.78
C LEU A 21 31.54 -25.07 1.93
N LEU A 22 30.59 -24.13 1.88
CA LEU A 22 29.18 -24.48 1.81
C LEU A 22 28.94 -25.25 0.50
N PRO A 23 28.31 -26.43 0.55
CA PRO A 23 27.98 -27.19 -0.65
C PRO A 23 27.16 -26.30 -1.59
N GLU A 24 27.51 -26.34 -2.89
CA GLU A 24 26.79 -25.68 -3.97
C GLU A 24 25.28 -25.74 -3.68
N ARG A 25 24.67 -24.54 -3.60
CA ARG A 25 23.28 -24.39 -3.17
C ARG A 25 22.40 -25.37 -3.95
N PRO A 26 21.47 -26.08 -3.31
CA PRO A 26 20.64 -27.06 -4.00
C PRO A 26 19.92 -26.36 -5.15
N GLU A 27 20.23 -26.75 -6.39
CA GLU A 27 19.67 -26.20 -7.62
C GLU A 27 18.12 -26.26 -7.65
N GLY A 28 17.53 -27.06 -6.76
CA GLY A 28 16.09 -27.15 -6.54
C GLY A 28 15.42 -25.90 -5.95
N LEU A 29 16.12 -25.08 -5.16
CA LEU A 29 15.49 -23.92 -4.49
C LEU A 29 15.07 -22.83 -5.50
N PHE A 30 15.80 -22.70 -6.62
CA PHE A 30 15.48 -21.76 -7.69
C PHE A 30 14.56 -22.37 -8.75
N MET A 31 14.57 -23.70 -8.94
CA MET A 31 13.62 -24.38 -9.82
C MET A 31 12.19 -24.33 -9.28
N GLU A 32 12.01 -24.39 -7.96
CA GLU A 32 10.71 -24.31 -7.30
C GLU A 32 10.08 -22.90 -7.34
N LEU A 33 10.90 -21.87 -7.56
CA LEU A 33 10.41 -20.51 -7.81
C LEU A 33 9.90 -20.31 -9.25
N LYS A 34 10.31 -21.15 -10.20
CA LYS A 34 9.94 -21.04 -11.62
C LYS A 34 8.57 -21.66 -11.94
N THR A 35 8.05 -22.53 -11.07
CA THR A 35 6.80 -23.28 -11.29
C THR A 35 5.60 -22.73 -10.53
N ARG A 36 5.74 -21.62 -9.78
CA ARG A 36 4.56 -20.98 -9.20
C ARG A 36 3.63 -20.56 -10.34
N PRO A 37 2.41 -21.12 -10.44
CA PRO A 37 1.48 -20.71 -11.48
C PRO A 37 1.33 -19.21 -11.39
N ARG A 38 1.49 -18.49 -12.51
CA ARG A 38 1.12 -17.07 -12.59
C ARG A 38 -0.28 -16.96 -12.01
N LEU A 39 -0.40 -16.40 -10.81
CA LEU A 39 -1.68 -16.26 -10.14
C LEU A 39 -2.63 -15.58 -11.12
N ALA A 40 -3.78 -16.19 -11.39
CA ALA A 40 -4.79 -15.59 -12.23
C ALA A 40 -5.02 -14.15 -11.74
N HIS A 41 -4.93 -13.16 -12.63
CA HIS A 41 -4.89 -11.78 -12.17
C HIS A 41 -6.24 -11.34 -11.60
N GLY A 42 -6.18 -10.46 -10.59
CA GLY A 42 -7.33 -9.71 -10.10
C GLY A 42 -7.96 -8.85 -11.21
N SER A 43 -9.28 -8.67 -11.22
CA SER A 43 -9.93 -7.77 -12.17
C SER A 43 -9.62 -6.33 -11.79
N TYR A 44 -9.40 -5.47 -12.78
CA TYR A 44 -9.30 -4.03 -12.52
C TYR A 44 -10.55 -3.47 -11.85
N LEU A 45 -11.74 -3.98 -12.20
CA LEU A 45 -12.99 -3.60 -11.56
C LEU A 45 -13.00 -3.88 -10.05
N SER A 46 -12.49 -5.04 -9.61
CA SER A 46 -12.38 -5.31 -8.16
C SER A 46 -11.36 -4.41 -7.47
N ALA A 47 -10.29 -4.01 -8.17
CA ALA A 47 -9.30 -3.10 -7.62
C ALA A 47 -9.85 -1.67 -7.46
N LEU A 48 -10.59 -1.21 -8.47
CA LEU A 48 -11.31 0.06 -8.47
C LEU A 48 -12.26 0.13 -7.27
N TRP A 49 -13.14 -0.87 -7.12
CA TRP A 49 -14.07 -0.92 -5.99
C TRP A 49 -13.36 -1.06 -4.64
N ALA A 50 -12.29 -1.86 -4.56
CA ALA A 50 -11.51 -1.96 -3.33
C ALA A 50 -10.88 -0.63 -2.92
N GLY A 51 -10.43 0.16 -3.90
CA GLY A 51 -9.94 1.51 -3.69
C GLY A 51 -11.01 2.46 -3.14
N ILE A 52 -12.21 2.45 -3.73
CA ILE A 52 -13.35 3.24 -3.23
C ILE A 52 -13.72 2.83 -1.80
N VAL A 53 -13.87 1.52 -1.54
CA VAL A 53 -14.20 1.00 -0.20
C VAL A 53 -13.11 1.34 0.80
N GLY A 54 -11.84 1.23 0.41
CA GLY A 54 -10.71 1.65 1.23
C GLY A 54 -10.82 3.12 1.62
N ALA A 55 -10.90 4.03 0.64
CA ALA A 55 -11.01 5.46 0.88
C ALA A 55 -12.22 5.82 1.76
N PHE A 56 -13.36 5.17 1.54
CA PHE A 56 -14.55 5.35 2.36
C PHE A 56 -14.32 4.96 3.83
N ILE A 57 -13.74 3.78 4.08
CA ILE A 57 -13.41 3.31 5.45
C ILE A 57 -12.43 4.27 6.12
N LEU A 58 -11.43 4.74 5.38
CA LEU A 58 -10.44 5.72 5.87
C LEU A 58 -11.10 7.04 6.24
N THR A 59 -12.01 7.56 5.42
CA THR A 59 -12.78 8.77 5.73
C THR A 59 -13.60 8.60 7.00
N ILE A 60 -14.31 7.48 7.16
CA ILE A 60 -15.06 7.21 8.39
C ILE A 60 -14.12 7.19 9.61
N GLY A 61 -12.99 6.49 9.51
CA GLY A 61 -11.98 6.47 10.56
C GLY A 61 -11.46 7.86 10.90
N GLY A 62 -11.24 8.71 9.90
CA GLY A 62 -10.83 10.10 10.07
C GLY A 62 -11.91 10.95 10.73
N VAL A 63 -13.19 10.81 10.34
CA VAL A 63 -14.32 11.50 10.97
C VAL A 63 -14.44 11.11 12.44
N ILE A 64 -14.36 9.80 12.76
CA ILE A 64 -14.39 9.31 14.13
C ILE A 64 -13.19 9.85 14.91
N GLY A 65 -11.97 9.76 14.37
CA GLY A 65 -10.76 10.27 15.00
C GLY A 65 -10.82 11.76 15.29
N ARG A 66 -11.39 12.56 14.38
CA ARG A 66 -11.64 14.01 14.58
C ARG A 66 -12.70 14.25 15.65
N SER A 67 -13.78 13.47 15.67
CA SER A 67 -14.84 13.58 16.68
C SER A 67 -14.35 13.28 18.10
N LEU A 68 -13.29 12.49 18.21
CA LEU A 68 -12.61 12.16 19.48
C LEU A 68 -11.47 13.16 19.81
N GLY A 69 -11.22 14.16 18.97
CA GLY A 69 -10.12 15.12 19.15
C GLY A 69 -8.72 14.52 18.95
N LEU A 70 -8.61 13.31 18.39
CA LEU A 70 -7.32 12.65 18.16
C LEU A 70 -6.70 13.10 16.84
N VAL A 71 -7.48 13.19 15.78
CA VAL A 71 -7.01 13.58 14.45
C VAL A 71 -7.35 15.05 14.21
N GLU A 72 -6.36 15.84 13.81
CA GLU A 72 -6.54 17.26 13.44
C GLU A 72 -6.82 17.41 11.95
N MET A 73 -6.17 16.57 11.13
CA MET A 73 -6.23 16.71 9.69
C MET A 73 -7.61 16.30 9.13
N ASN A 74 -8.13 17.14 8.25
CA ASN A 74 -9.36 16.88 7.49
C ASN A 74 -9.03 16.81 5.99
N PRO A 75 -8.63 15.63 5.48
CA PRO A 75 -8.25 15.48 4.07
C PRO A 75 -9.42 15.77 3.13
N GLU A 76 -10.66 15.50 3.54
CA GLU A 76 -11.84 15.82 2.73
C GLU A 76 -11.99 17.33 2.55
N MET A 77 -11.88 18.12 3.63
CA MET A 77 -11.91 19.58 3.52
C MET A 77 -10.68 20.10 2.76
N GLY A 78 -9.49 19.57 3.02
CA GLY A 78 -8.25 19.97 2.34
C GLY A 78 -8.33 19.74 0.83
N LEU A 79 -8.72 18.55 0.40
CA LEU A 79 -8.89 18.22 -1.01
C LEU A 79 -9.98 19.07 -1.68
N GLY A 80 -11.10 19.30 -1.00
CA GLY A 80 -12.17 20.11 -1.56
C GLY A 80 -11.79 21.59 -1.68
N SER A 81 -11.15 22.15 -0.65
CA SER A 81 -10.74 23.55 -0.62
C SER A 81 -9.55 23.83 -1.54
N MET A 82 -8.68 22.84 -1.79
CA MET A 82 -7.61 22.94 -2.80
C MET A 82 -8.15 23.27 -4.21
N ILE A 83 -9.33 22.75 -4.54
CA ILE A 83 -9.95 22.95 -5.87
C ILE A 83 -10.91 24.14 -5.85
N THR A 84 -11.73 24.25 -4.80
CA THR A 84 -12.81 25.24 -4.74
C THR A 84 -12.38 26.59 -4.19
N SER A 85 -11.21 26.68 -3.55
CA SER A 85 -10.73 27.89 -2.86
C SER A 85 -11.77 28.49 -1.91
N THR A 86 -12.55 27.63 -1.23
CA THR A 86 -13.51 27.99 -0.18
C THR A 86 -13.57 26.92 0.91
N VAL A 87 -14.29 27.16 2.00
CA VAL A 87 -14.53 26.19 3.08
C VAL A 87 -16.02 26.08 3.37
N GLY A 88 -16.47 24.88 3.76
CA GLY A 88 -17.86 24.66 4.17
C GLY A 88 -18.35 23.23 3.95
N PRO A 89 -19.59 22.92 4.36
CA PRO A 89 -20.13 21.55 4.25
C PRO A 89 -20.16 21.01 2.82
N GLY A 90 -20.52 21.86 1.84
CA GLY A 90 -20.51 21.48 0.43
C GLY A 90 -19.10 21.16 -0.11
N VAL A 91 -18.10 21.92 0.34
CA VAL A 91 -16.68 21.70 -0.01
C VAL A 91 -16.18 20.40 0.58
N TRP A 92 -16.54 20.10 1.84
CA TRP A 92 -16.23 18.83 2.49
C TRP A 92 -16.83 17.65 1.71
N LEU A 93 -18.10 17.75 1.31
CA LEU A 93 -18.78 16.70 0.55
C LEU A 93 -18.12 16.49 -0.82
N PHE A 94 -17.79 17.57 -1.51
CA PHE A 94 -17.03 17.49 -2.76
C PHE A 94 -15.67 16.82 -2.57
N GLY A 95 -14.90 17.25 -1.57
CA GLY A 95 -13.60 16.67 -1.27
C GLY A 95 -13.67 15.22 -0.79
N PHE A 96 -14.75 14.82 -0.12
CA PHE A 96 -15.06 13.41 0.17
C PHE A 96 -15.21 12.59 -1.12
N PHE A 97 -16.02 13.04 -2.07
CA PHE A 97 -16.15 12.35 -3.36
C PHE A 97 -14.83 12.33 -4.13
N TRP A 98 -14.08 13.44 -4.10
CA TRP A 98 -12.74 13.50 -4.68
C TRP A 98 -11.79 12.49 -4.03
N HIS A 99 -11.87 12.30 -2.71
CA HIS A 99 -11.10 11.29 -2.00
C HIS A 99 -11.48 9.85 -2.44
N LEU A 100 -12.77 9.58 -2.68
CA LEU A 100 -13.20 8.28 -3.23
C LEU A 100 -12.67 8.05 -4.65
N VAL A 101 -12.67 9.08 -5.50
CA VAL A 101 -12.08 9.03 -6.85
C VAL A 101 -10.58 8.74 -6.76
N ASN A 102 -9.85 9.43 -5.88
CA ASN A 102 -8.44 9.13 -5.64
C ASN A 102 -8.25 7.69 -5.17
N GLY A 103 -9.10 7.21 -4.26
CA GLY A 103 -9.13 5.82 -3.83
C GLY A 103 -9.26 4.85 -5.01
N ALA A 104 -10.20 5.11 -5.94
CA ALA A 104 -10.38 4.32 -7.16
C ALA A 104 -9.12 4.30 -8.03
N ILE A 105 -8.50 5.48 -8.26
CA ILE A 105 -7.28 5.63 -9.05
C ILE A 105 -6.13 4.84 -8.42
N PHE A 106 -5.88 5.01 -7.11
CA PHE A 106 -4.84 4.25 -6.41
C PHE A 106 -5.13 2.75 -6.38
N GLY A 107 -6.39 2.33 -6.28
CA GLY A 107 -6.78 0.92 -6.44
C GLY A 107 -6.33 0.33 -7.78
N LEU A 108 -6.47 1.08 -8.87
CA LEU A 108 -5.98 0.68 -10.20
C LEU A 108 -4.44 0.66 -10.27
N VAL A 109 -3.77 1.65 -9.68
CA VAL A 109 -2.29 1.67 -9.58
C VAL A 109 -1.79 0.42 -8.85
N TYR A 110 -2.44 0.03 -7.75
CA TYR A 110 -2.12 -1.19 -7.01
C TYR A 110 -2.33 -2.44 -7.86
N ALA A 111 -3.40 -2.51 -8.65
CA ALA A 111 -3.62 -3.62 -9.57
C ALA A 111 -2.48 -3.76 -10.60
N VAL A 112 -2.00 -2.65 -11.15
CA VAL A 112 -0.85 -2.65 -12.07
C VAL A 112 0.39 -3.17 -11.34
N ALA A 113 0.67 -2.68 -10.14
CA ALA A 113 1.79 -3.17 -9.32
C ALA A 113 1.68 -4.68 -9.05
N PHE A 114 0.54 -5.16 -8.58
CA PHE A 114 0.33 -6.59 -8.28
C PHE A 114 0.47 -7.49 -9.51
N ARG A 115 0.04 -7.03 -10.69
CA ARG A 115 0.25 -7.75 -11.96
C ARG A 115 1.72 -7.79 -12.33
N THR A 116 2.41 -6.66 -12.19
CA THR A 116 3.83 -6.51 -12.54
C THR A 116 4.71 -7.41 -11.66
N PHE A 117 4.47 -7.43 -10.35
CA PHE A 117 5.22 -8.25 -9.40
C PHE A 117 4.69 -9.68 -9.25
N GLY A 118 3.57 -10.01 -9.91
CA GLY A 118 2.98 -11.34 -9.87
C GLY A 118 2.46 -11.78 -8.50
N ASN A 119 2.22 -10.85 -7.57
CA ASN A 119 1.84 -11.15 -6.20
C ASN A 119 0.79 -10.15 -5.67
N SER A 120 -0.20 -10.66 -4.95
CA SER A 120 -1.26 -9.86 -4.31
C SER A 120 -1.74 -10.55 -3.04
N GLY A 121 -2.42 -9.81 -2.16
CA GLY A 121 -2.90 -10.29 -0.87
C GLY A 121 -2.55 -9.31 0.23
N LEU A 122 -2.74 -9.71 1.49
CA LEU A 122 -2.53 -8.82 2.63
C LEU A 122 -1.07 -8.33 2.73
N LYS A 123 -0.08 -9.24 2.63
CA LYS A 123 1.35 -8.86 2.75
C LYS A 123 1.81 -7.92 1.63
N PRO A 124 1.61 -8.23 0.33
CA PRO A 124 1.95 -7.28 -0.73
C PRO A 124 1.13 -5.99 -0.66
N GLY A 125 -0.13 -6.08 -0.21
CA GLY A 125 -1.00 -4.92 0.01
C GLY A 125 -0.48 -3.98 1.09
N LEU A 126 0.00 -4.52 2.21
CA LEU A 126 0.59 -3.74 3.30
C LEU A 126 1.88 -3.04 2.85
N LEU A 127 2.73 -3.73 2.10
CA LEU A 127 3.94 -3.12 1.50
C LEU A 127 3.58 -2.00 0.52
N ALA A 128 2.61 -2.24 -0.37
CA ALA A 128 2.13 -1.21 -1.29
C ALA A 128 1.52 -0.01 -0.52
N GLY A 129 0.79 -0.28 0.58
CA GLY A 129 0.33 0.72 1.54
C GLY A 129 1.46 1.57 2.12
N ALA A 130 2.57 0.96 2.52
CA ALA A 130 3.73 1.68 3.02
C ALA A 130 4.38 2.56 1.94
N VAL A 131 4.52 2.06 0.70
CA VAL A 131 5.03 2.86 -0.43
C VAL A 131 4.10 4.02 -0.74
N HIS A 132 2.79 3.79 -0.73
CA HIS A 132 1.79 4.83 -0.92
C HIS A 132 1.84 5.87 0.20
N TYR A 133 2.03 5.45 1.46
CA TYR A 133 2.26 6.38 2.57
C TYR A 133 3.49 7.26 2.33
N VAL A 134 4.59 6.71 1.79
CA VAL A 134 5.77 7.52 1.46
C VAL A 134 5.43 8.57 0.40
N ALA A 135 4.73 8.18 -0.66
CA ALA A 135 4.27 9.12 -1.69
C ALA A 135 3.33 10.20 -1.11
N ALA A 136 2.39 9.81 -0.25
CA ALA A 136 1.48 10.73 0.42
C ALA A 136 2.23 11.67 1.38
N GLY A 137 3.21 11.18 2.12
CA GLY A 137 4.02 11.98 3.04
C GLY A 137 4.87 13.01 2.32
N VAL A 138 5.41 12.66 1.15
CA VAL A 138 6.06 13.61 0.22
C VAL A 138 5.06 14.63 -0.30
N PHE A 139 3.88 14.19 -0.72
CA PHE A 139 2.81 15.07 -1.18
C PHE A 139 2.40 16.09 -0.11
N LEU A 140 2.24 15.66 1.15
CA LEU A 140 1.91 16.55 2.27
C LEU A 140 2.98 17.62 2.52
N GLY A 141 4.26 17.31 2.26
CA GLY A 141 5.35 18.29 2.34
C GLY A 141 5.25 19.40 1.31
N VAL A 142 4.64 19.14 0.15
CA VAL A 142 4.48 20.13 -0.94
C VAL A 142 3.12 20.83 -0.94
N VAL A 143 2.15 20.36 -0.14
CA VAL A 143 0.82 20.98 0.00
C VAL A 143 0.87 22.50 0.21
N PRO A 144 1.77 23.09 1.01
CA PRO A 144 1.82 24.54 1.21
C PRO A 144 2.10 25.36 -0.06
N VAL A 145 2.64 24.72 -1.10
CA VAL A 145 2.89 25.39 -2.40
C VAL A 145 1.67 25.25 -3.32
N LEU A 146 0.88 24.18 -3.15
CA LEU A 146 -0.23 23.82 -4.03
C LEU A 146 -1.58 24.30 -3.52
N HIS A 147 -1.70 24.59 -2.23
CA HIS A 147 -2.98 24.82 -1.57
C HIS A 147 -3.23 26.31 -1.32
N PRO A 148 -4.39 26.87 -1.71
CA PRO A 148 -4.66 28.31 -1.65
C PRO A 148 -4.73 28.90 -0.23
N PHE A 149 -4.87 28.04 0.79
CA PHE A 149 -5.06 28.43 2.19
C PHE A 149 -3.99 27.93 3.15
N ILE A 150 -3.05 27.12 2.68
CA ILE A 150 -1.99 26.57 3.53
C ILE A 150 -0.67 27.13 3.00
N PRO A 151 0.15 27.80 3.84
CA PRO A 151 0.05 27.85 5.31
C PRO A 151 -0.74 29.04 5.89
N GLU A 152 -1.22 29.98 5.08
CA GLU A 152 -1.65 31.31 5.54
C GLU A 152 -2.87 31.28 6.47
N GLN A 153 -3.80 30.35 6.25
CA GLN A 153 -5.07 30.24 6.98
C GLN A 153 -5.22 28.91 7.74
N ALA A 154 -4.37 27.92 7.46
CA ALA A 154 -4.34 26.65 8.15
C ALA A 154 -2.89 26.11 8.25
N PRO A 155 -2.52 25.45 9.37
CA PRO A 155 -1.16 24.99 9.57
C PRO A 155 -0.76 23.96 8.51
N ALA A 156 0.45 24.11 7.99
CA ALA A 156 1.03 23.14 7.07
C ALA A 156 1.19 21.78 7.75
N PRO A 157 0.72 20.66 7.14
CA PRO A 157 0.84 19.33 7.74
C PRO A 157 2.32 18.89 7.84
N GLY A 158 3.20 19.44 7.02
CA GLY A 158 4.60 19.06 6.94
C GLY A 158 4.80 17.71 6.25
N TRP A 159 6.07 17.36 6.03
CA TRP A 159 6.44 16.05 5.48
C TRP A 159 5.87 14.94 6.35
N PHE A 160 5.21 13.96 5.74
CA PHE A 160 4.63 12.81 6.46
C PHE A 160 3.60 13.17 7.55
N ALA A 161 3.02 14.38 7.53
CA ALA A 161 2.19 14.94 8.61
C ALA A 161 2.94 15.22 9.93
N LEU A 162 4.27 15.39 9.91
CA LEU A 162 5.08 15.56 11.12
C LEU A 162 4.87 16.89 11.86
N ASN A 163 4.25 17.89 11.24
CA ASN A 163 3.89 19.15 11.92
C ASN A 163 2.49 19.08 12.59
N THR A 164 1.86 17.91 12.60
CA THR A 164 0.59 17.66 13.28
C THR A 164 0.81 16.92 14.59
N ASN A 165 -0.23 16.72 15.38
CA ASN A 165 -0.12 15.89 16.57
C ASN A 165 0.26 14.42 16.26
N PHE A 166 0.80 13.72 17.26
CA PHE A 166 1.25 12.33 17.13
C PHE A 166 0.17 11.38 16.59
N TRP A 167 -1.08 11.61 17.00
CA TRP A 167 -2.22 10.78 16.61
C TRP A 167 -2.57 10.96 15.13
N THR A 168 -2.46 12.17 14.60
CA THR A 168 -2.70 12.49 13.20
C THR A 168 -1.64 11.85 12.32
N PHE A 169 -0.36 12.05 12.63
CA PHE A 169 0.75 11.36 11.96
C PHE A 169 0.52 9.83 11.92
N SER A 170 0.22 9.24 13.07
CA SER A 170 0.00 7.80 13.21
C SER A 170 -1.24 7.34 12.42
N ALA A 171 -2.31 8.12 12.44
CA ALA A 171 -3.53 7.84 11.70
C ALA A 171 -3.29 7.88 10.19
N VAL A 172 -2.50 8.82 9.67
CA VAL A 172 -2.14 8.85 8.23
C VAL A 172 -1.39 7.58 7.85
N LEU A 173 -0.37 7.17 8.61
CA LEU A 173 0.35 5.92 8.35
C LEU A 173 -0.58 4.71 8.37
N LEU A 174 -1.33 4.53 9.46
CA LEU A 174 -2.24 3.40 9.63
C LEU A 174 -3.31 3.37 8.55
N ALA A 175 -3.87 4.51 8.17
CA ALA A 175 -4.85 4.63 7.10
C ALA A 175 -4.31 4.04 5.79
N HIS A 176 -3.08 4.38 5.40
CA HIS A 176 -2.48 3.86 4.17
C HIS A 176 -2.16 2.36 4.23
N LEU A 177 -1.73 1.84 5.39
CA LEU A 177 -1.51 0.40 5.59
C LEU A 177 -2.84 -0.39 5.53
N VAL A 178 -3.89 0.15 6.15
CA VAL A 178 -5.25 -0.43 6.11
C VAL A 178 -5.79 -0.39 4.68
N PHE A 179 -5.70 0.74 4.00
CA PHE A 179 -6.07 0.89 2.59
C PHE A 179 -5.36 -0.16 1.73
N GLY A 180 -4.04 -0.28 1.85
CA GLY A 180 -3.27 -1.23 1.07
C GLY A 180 -3.65 -2.68 1.37
N SER A 181 -3.93 -3.01 2.63
CA SER A 181 -4.42 -4.33 3.04
C SER A 181 -5.79 -4.67 2.44
N ILE A 182 -6.72 -3.71 2.42
CA ILE A 182 -8.05 -3.86 1.81
C ILE A 182 -7.91 -4.12 0.31
N VAL A 183 -7.15 -3.27 -0.41
CA VAL A 183 -6.96 -3.40 -1.85
C VAL A 183 -6.27 -4.72 -2.20
N GLY A 184 -5.18 -5.06 -1.50
CA GLY A 184 -4.46 -6.32 -1.70
C GLY A 184 -5.33 -7.55 -1.45
N GLY A 185 -6.10 -7.56 -0.35
CA GLY A 185 -6.99 -8.66 0.01
C GLY A 185 -8.14 -8.87 -0.97
N LEU A 186 -8.84 -7.80 -1.36
CA LEU A 186 -9.97 -7.88 -2.28
C LEU A 186 -9.52 -8.24 -3.71
N TYR A 187 -8.39 -7.67 -4.16
CA TYR A 187 -7.79 -8.03 -5.44
C TYR A 187 -7.39 -9.51 -5.48
N TYR A 188 -6.75 -10.01 -4.43
CA TYR A 188 -6.38 -11.42 -4.31
C TYR A 188 -7.58 -12.36 -4.27
N ARG A 189 -8.66 -11.99 -3.55
CA ARG A 189 -9.90 -12.78 -3.55
C ARG A 189 -10.50 -12.88 -4.94
N SER A 190 -10.49 -11.78 -5.68
CA SER A 190 -10.94 -11.74 -7.07
C SER A 190 -10.08 -12.63 -7.98
N ALA A 191 -8.76 -12.57 -7.82
CA ALA A 191 -7.80 -13.46 -8.50
C ALA A 191 -8.11 -14.94 -8.27
N ARG A 192 -8.29 -15.35 -6.99
CA ARG A 192 -8.63 -16.74 -6.63
C ARG A 192 -9.93 -17.21 -7.25
N LYS A 193 -10.99 -16.40 -7.22
CA LYS A 193 -12.29 -16.77 -7.81
C LYS A 193 -12.21 -17.07 -9.31
N ARG A 194 -11.31 -16.41 -10.05
CA ARG A 194 -11.08 -16.67 -11.48
C ARG A 194 -10.15 -17.86 -11.75
N ALA A 195 -9.36 -18.27 -10.76
CA ALA A 195 -8.47 -19.43 -10.90
C ALA A 195 -9.22 -20.76 -10.66
N THR A 196 -10.31 -20.75 -9.90
CA THR A 196 -11.14 -21.96 -9.69
C THR A 196 -11.93 -22.25 -10.97
N PRO A 197 -11.78 -23.43 -11.59
CA PRO A 197 -12.65 -23.86 -12.68
C PRO A 197 -14.11 -23.82 -12.23
N LEU A 198 -15.01 -23.34 -13.08
CA LEU A 198 -16.45 -23.49 -12.82
C LEU A 198 -16.74 -25.00 -12.68
N PRO A 199 -17.62 -25.41 -11.75
CA PRO A 199 -18.10 -26.79 -11.75
C PRO A 199 -18.67 -27.06 -13.14
N VAL A 200 -18.08 -28.03 -13.84
CA VAL A 200 -18.69 -28.59 -15.04
C VAL A 200 -20.01 -29.15 -14.54
N HIS A 201 -21.11 -28.46 -14.83
CA HIS A 201 -22.42 -29.09 -14.68
C HIS A 201 -22.34 -30.32 -15.57
N ASP A 202 -22.48 -31.50 -14.96
CA ASP A 202 -22.60 -32.77 -15.65
C ASP A 202 -23.83 -32.71 -16.57
N GLU A 203 -23.69 -32.12 -17.76
CA GLU A 203 -24.66 -32.19 -18.86
C GLU A 203 -24.69 -33.59 -19.49
N VAL A 204 -24.10 -34.59 -18.83
CA VAL A 204 -24.15 -35.99 -19.28
C VAL A 204 -24.52 -36.91 -18.12
N ARG A 205 -25.70 -36.67 -17.52
CA ARG A 205 -26.62 -37.79 -17.28
C ARG A 205 -27.46 -37.92 -18.55
N VAL A 206 -26.95 -38.63 -19.57
CA VAL A 206 -27.38 -40.00 -19.88
C VAL A 206 -28.90 -39.96 -20.13
N ALA A 207 -29.39 -39.74 -21.36
CA ALA A 207 -29.33 -40.75 -22.42
C ALA A 207 -29.42 -42.18 -21.87
N ALA A 208 -30.49 -42.47 -21.13
CA ALA A 208 -31.00 -43.81 -20.89
C ALA A 208 -32.52 -43.73 -20.70
#